data_AF-A0A7S1H0U6-F1
#
_entry.id   AF-A0A7S1H0U6-F1
#
_cell.length_a   1.000
_cell.length_b   1.000
_cell.length_c   1.000
_cell.angle_alpha   90.00
_cell.angle_beta   90.00
_cell.angle_gamma   90.00
#
_symmetry.space_group_name_H-M   'P 1'
#
loop_
_entity.id
_entity.type
_entity.pdbx_description
1 polymer ?
#
loop_
_entity_poly.entity_id
_entity_poly.type
_entity_poly.pdbx_seq_one_letter_code
_entity_poly.pdbx_strand_id
1 'polypeptide(L)'
;VVTWQPFLCDQLAQAQMTPSARSALKLLYMMHQMGGVPIPPNGRCNARLQLQLEDALSVASGTLPGWCGALTTACPFLFELAPREKLVRCQAFGISHAMHHLQEERVDEGLRRRLREAERDMAHVSEMSGERAQRCYDRLMQCQEAIERVRIGTLKSDIARVQRDELLPQAERLMEVHSRVTRTLEVQFVGEHGFGWGVTQGFYTSIALELQREGDPVPMWRPTGLDSGGAEC
;
A
#
# COMPACT_ATOMS: atom_id res chain seq x y z
N VAL A 1 -32.03 9.60 -16.49
CA VAL A 1 -31.26 8.55 -17.20
C VAL A 1 -29.86 8.55 -16.59
N VAL A 2 -29.52 7.55 -15.78
CA VAL A 2 -28.17 7.41 -15.22
C VAL A 2 -27.27 7.05 -16.39
N THR A 3 -26.62 8.06 -16.98
CA THR A 3 -25.73 7.87 -18.11
C THR A 3 -24.53 7.08 -17.63
N TRP A 4 -24.37 5.89 -18.20
CA TRP A 4 -23.11 5.16 -18.15
C TRP A 4 -22.01 6.11 -18.62
N GLN A 5 -21.02 6.39 -17.75
CA GLN A 5 -19.87 7.14 -18.19
C GLN A 5 -19.24 6.37 -19.37
N PRO A 6 -18.95 7.01 -20.51
CA PRO A 6 -18.33 6.37 -21.68
C PRO A 6 -17.11 5.52 -21.30
N PHE A 7 -16.36 6.01 -20.31
CA PHE A 7 -15.22 5.35 -19.67
C PHE A 7 -15.50 3.92 -19.18
N LEU A 8 -16.65 3.65 -18.56
CA LEU A 8 -16.98 2.31 -18.04
C LEU A 8 -17.29 1.31 -19.17
N CYS A 9 -17.89 1.77 -20.27
CA CYS A 9 -18.19 0.93 -21.42
C CYS A 9 -16.91 0.48 -22.13
N ASP A 10 -15.94 1.38 -22.27
CA ASP A 10 -14.65 1.08 -22.90
C ASP A 10 -13.81 0.11 -22.04
N GLN A 11 -13.78 0.32 -20.73
CA GLN A 11 -13.11 -0.58 -19.77
C GLN A 11 -13.69 -2.00 -19.82
N LEU A 12 -15.02 -2.14 -19.81
CA LEU A 12 -15.67 -3.45 -19.88
C LEU A 12 -15.58 -4.11 -21.27
N ALA A 13 -15.39 -3.33 -22.34
CA ALA A 13 -15.14 -3.85 -23.68
C ALA A 13 -13.74 -4.46 -23.79
N GLN A 14 -12.74 -3.88 -23.12
CA GLN A 14 -11.36 -4.39 -23.08
C GLN A 14 -11.22 -5.71 -22.29
N ALA A 15 -12.18 -6.02 -21.42
CA ALA A 15 -12.16 -7.19 -20.54
C ALA A 15 -12.51 -8.55 -21.21
N GLN A 16 -12.67 -8.61 -22.54
CA GLN A 16 -13.03 -9.83 -23.31
C GLN A 16 -14.25 -10.60 -22.74
N MET A 17 -15.20 -9.89 -22.13
CA MET A 17 -16.37 -10.50 -21.49
C MET A 17 -17.48 -10.78 -22.50
N THR A 18 -18.29 -11.82 -22.24
CA THR A 18 -19.47 -12.10 -23.06
C THR A 18 -20.46 -10.93 -23.00
N PRO A 19 -21.25 -10.69 -24.08
CA PRO A 19 -22.27 -9.64 -24.09
C PRO A 19 -23.27 -9.76 -22.92
N SER A 20 -23.66 -11.00 -22.59
CA SER A 20 -24.57 -11.28 -21.47
C SER A 20 -23.98 -10.86 -20.12
N ALA A 21 -22.70 -11.18 -19.86
CA ALA A 21 -22.03 -10.76 -18.64
C ALA A 21 -21.92 -9.23 -18.52
N ARG A 22 -21.65 -8.54 -19.63
CA ARG A 22 -21.63 -7.06 -19.66
C ARG A 22 -22.99 -6.47 -19.32
N SER A 23 -24.07 -6.98 -19.90
CA SER A 23 -25.43 -6.51 -19.59
C SER A 23 -25.82 -6.77 -18.13
N ALA A 24 -25.45 -7.93 -17.58
CA ALA A 24 -25.68 -8.25 -16.17
C ALA A 24 -24.92 -7.30 -15.23
N LEU A 25 -23.64 -7.04 -15.49
CA LEU A 25 -22.85 -6.07 -14.73
C LEU A 25 -23.43 -4.66 -14.83
N LYS A 26 -23.97 -4.29 -16.01
CA LYS A 26 -24.62 -3.00 -16.18
C LYS A 26 -25.82 -2.83 -15.27
N LEU A 27 -26.67 -3.86 -15.22
CA LEU A 27 -27.85 -3.86 -14.37
C LEU A 27 -27.46 -3.82 -12.89
N LEU A 28 -26.48 -4.62 -12.45
CA LEU A 28 -25.98 -4.62 -11.07
C LEU A 28 -25.44 -3.25 -10.65
N TYR A 29 -24.66 -2.60 -11.51
CA TYR A 29 -24.15 -1.26 -11.24
C TYR A 29 -25.29 -0.23 -11.12
N MET A 30 -26.27 -0.26 -12.03
CA MET A 30 -27.44 0.63 -11.94
C MET A 30 -28.23 0.39 -10.64
N MET A 31 -28.44 -0.87 -10.23
CA MET A 31 -29.10 -1.20 -8.98
C MET A 31 -28.37 -0.64 -7.76
N HIS A 32 -27.03 -0.75 -7.74
CA HIS A 32 -26.23 -0.17 -6.67
C HIS A 32 -26.37 1.35 -6.62
N GLN A 33 -26.30 2.04 -7.77
CA GLN A 33 -26.39 3.51 -7.83
C GLN A 33 -27.74 4.03 -7.35
N MET A 34 -28.82 3.27 -7.58
CA MET A 34 -30.15 3.63 -7.13
C MET A 34 -30.37 3.38 -5.62
N GLY A 35 -29.38 2.86 -4.89
CA GLY A 35 -29.40 2.72 -3.43
C GLY A 35 -30.45 1.72 -2.90
N GLY A 36 -30.99 0.85 -3.74
CA GLY A 36 -32.14 0.02 -3.39
C GLY A 36 -31.81 -1.15 -2.46
N VAL A 37 -30.83 -1.98 -2.83
CA VAL A 37 -30.45 -3.19 -2.07
C VAL A 37 -28.93 -3.26 -1.96
N PRO A 38 -28.37 -3.44 -0.75
CA PRO A 38 -26.94 -3.67 -0.61
C PRO A 38 -26.56 -4.98 -1.31
N ILE A 39 -25.75 -4.87 -2.36
CA ILE A 39 -25.27 -6.02 -3.11
C ILE A 39 -24.03 -6.55 -2.38
N PRO A 40 -24.04 -7.79 -1.85
CA PRO A 40 -22.87 -8.34 -1.20
C PRO A 40 -21.74 -8.60 -2.21
N PRO A 41 -20.47 -8.59 -1.77
CA PRO A 41 -19.35 -8.97 -2.60
C PRO A 41 -19.53 -10.38 -3.19
N ASN A 42 -19.03 -10.58 -4.40
CA ASN A 42 -19.16 -11.85 -5.08
C ASN A 42 -17.95 -12.76 -4.77
N GLY A 43 -18.17 -13.79 -3.95
CA GLY A 43 -17.13 -14.74 -3.56
C GLY A 43 -16.43 -15.44 -4.74
N ARG A 44 -17.14 -15.70 -5.86
CA ARG A 44 -16.52 -16.31 -7.05
C ARG A 44 -15.62 -15.33 -7.79
N CYS A 45 -16.02 -14.06 -7.89
CA CYS A 45 -15.19 -13.00 -8.47
C CYS A 45 -13.95 -12.75 -7.60
N ASN A 46 -14.11 -12.71 -6.27
CA ASN A 46 -13.01 -12.60 -5.32
C ASN A 46 -12.02 -13.76 -5.46
N ALA A 47 -12.50 -15.01 -5.43
CA ALA A 47 -11.64 -16.19 -5.57
C ALA A 47 -10.90 -16.22 -6.91
N ARG A 48 -11.57 -15.83 -8.01
CA ARG A 48 -10.92 -15.72 -9.32
C ARG A 48 -9.86 -14.65 -9.35
N LEU A 49 -10.11 -13.48 -8.75
CA LEU A 49 -9.14 -12.39 -8.71
C LEU A 49 -7.92 -12.78 -7.87
N GLN A 50 -8.15 -13.37 -6.70
CA GLN A 50 -7.07 -13.88 -5.84
C GLN A 50 -6.20 -14.90 -6.57
N LEU A 51 -6.81 -15.88 -7.24
CA LEU A 51 -6.08 -16.90 -8.00
C LEU A 51 -5.22 -16.29 -9.12
N GLN A 52 -5.72 -15.28 -9.84
CA GLN A 52 -4.94 -14.58 -10.86
C GLN A 52 -3.76 -13.80 -10.27
N LEU A 53 -3.94 -13.24 -9.07
CA LEU A 53 -2.91 -12.48 -8.37
C LEU A 53 -1.85 -13.36 -7.70
N GLU A 54 -2.10 -14.67 -7.54
CA GLU A 54 -1.11 -15.62 -7.02
C GLU A 54 -0.10 -16.09 -8.08
N ASP A 55 -0.42 -15.93 -9.37
CA ASP A 55 0.49 -16.24 -10.45
C ASP A 55 1.55 -15.14 -10.60
N ALA A 56 2.71 -15.40 -10.01
CA ALA A 56 3.86 -14.50 -10.04
C ALA A 56 4.32 -14.16 -11.47
N LEU A 57 4.16 -15.07 -12.45
CA LEU A 57 4.56 -14.80 -13.83
C LEU A 57 3.63 -13.81 -14.51
N SER A 58 2.31 -13.99 -14.35
CA SER A 58 1.32 -13.04 -14.86
C SER A 58 1.48 -11.65 -14.24
N VAL A 59 1.74 -11.59 -12.93
CA VAL A 59 2.00 -10.33 -12.21
C VAL A 59 3.31 -9.67 -12.68
N ALA A 60 4.42 -10.43 -12.72
CA ALA A 60 5.72 -9.88 -13.09
C ALA A 60 5.80 -9.44 -14.55
N SER A 61 5.09 -10.12 -15.45
CA SER A 61 5.03 -9.76 -16.87
C SER A 61 4.00 -8.67 -17.18
N GLY A 62 3.16 -8.29 -16.21
CA GLY A 62 2.06 -7.35 -16.44
C GLY A 62 0.97 -7.88 -17.37
N THR A 63 0.86 -9.20 -17.51
CA THR A 63 -0.08 -9.87 -18.44
C THR A 63 -1.37 -10.33 -17.77
N LEU A 64 -1.70 -9.74 -16.61
CA LEU A 64 -2.97 -10.00 -15.94
C LEU A 64 -4.14 -9.76 -16.90
N PRO A 65 -5.18 -10.61 -16.87
CA PRO A 65 -6.35 -10.42 -17.72
C PRO A 65 -6.97 -9.03 -17.56
N GLY A 66 -7.33 -8.38 -18.66
CA GLY A 66 -7.88 -7.02 -18.63
C GLY A 66 -9.14 -6.85 -17.77
N TRP A 67 -9.88 -7.94 -17.51
CA TRP A 67 -11.02 -7.92 -16.60
C TRP A 67 -10.64 -7.59 -15.16
N CYS A 68 -9.43 -7.94 -14.69
CA CYS A 68 -9.00 -7.71 -13.32
C CYS A 68 -9.08 -6.23 -12.97
N GLY A 69 -8.43 -5.37 -13.75
CA GLY A 69 -8.50 -3.92 -13.56
C GLY A 69 -9.87 -3.35 -13.90
N ALA A 70 -10.43 -3.72 -15.06
CA ALA A 70 -11.70 -3.16 -15.53
C ALA A 70 -12.86 -3.40 -14.55
N LEU A 71 -13.00 -4.60 -14.00
CA LEU A 71 -14.07 -4.92 -13.06
C LEU A 71 -13.85 -4.29 -11.68
N THR A 72 -12.62 -4.26 -11.17
CA THR A 72 -12.36 -3.65 -9.86
C THR A 72 -12.56 -2.14 -9.87
N THR A 73 -12.36 -1.48 -11.02
CA THR A 73 -12.61 -0.05 -11.20
C THR A 73 -14.08 0.24 -11.49
N ALA A 74 -14.71 -0.53 -12.39
CA ALA A 74 -16.10 -0.31 -12.79
C ALA A 74 -17.11 -0.69 -11.70
N CYS A 75 -16.87 -1.82 -11.03
CA CYS A 75 -17.78 -2.42 -10.06
C CYS A 75 -17.05 -2.81 -8.77
N PRO A 76 -16.48 -1.86 -8.01
CA PRO A 76 -15.70 -2.14 -6.81
C PRO A 76 -16.49 -2.89 -5.73
N PHE A 77 -17.82 -2.70 -5.68
CA PHE A 77 -18.73 -3.36 -4.75
C PHE A 77 -18.82 -4.88 -4.94
N LEU A 78 -18.45 -5.40 -6.11
CA LEU A 78 -18.42 -6.85 -6.36
C LEU A 78 -17.22 -7.53 -5.69
N PHE A 79 -16.25 -6.74 -5.22
CA PHE A 79 -15.01 -7.24 -4.66
C PHE A 79 -14.85 -6.81 -3.21
N GLU A 80 -14.30 -7.72 -2.40
CA GLU A 80 -13.86 -7.37 -1.06
C GLU A 80 -12.69 -6.38 -1.12
N LEU A 81 -12.37 -5.77 0.03
CA LEU A 81 -11.24 -4.84 0.12
C LEU A 81 -9.91 -5.56 -0.15
N ALA A 82 -9.69 -6.72 0.48
CA ALA A 82 -8.40 -7.42 0.43
C ALA A 82 -7.95 -7.80 -1.00
N PRO A 83 -8.79 -8.39 -1.88
CA PRO A 83 -8.39 -8.67 -3.27
C PRO A 83 -8.09 -7.42 -4.10
N ARG A 84 -8.82 -6.32 -3.86
CA ARG A 84 -8.59 -5.04 -4.55
C ARG A 84 -7.27 -4.41 -4.12
N GLU A 85 -7.00 -4.44 -2.83
CA GLU A 85 -5.73 -3.96 -2.26
C GLU A 85 -4.54 -4.76 -2.81
N LYS A 86 -4.66 -6.09 -2.90
CA LYS A 86 -3.65 -6.95 -3.52
C LYS A 86 -3.43 -6.60 -4.99
N LEU A 87 -4.49 -6.40 -5.77
CA LEU A 87 -4.38 -5.96 -7.17
C LEU A 87 -3.59 -4.65 -7.29
N VAL A 88 -3.91 -3.66 -6.46
CA VAL A 88 -3.19 -2.37 -6.44
C VAL A 88 -1.71 -2.58 -6.10
N ARG A 89 -1.38 -3.37 -5.07
CA ARG A 89 0.01 -3.67 -4.72
C ARG A 89 0.77 -4.35 -5.85
N CYS A 90 0.12 -5.24 -6.60
CA CYS A 90 0.71 -5.95 -7.71
C CYS A 90 0.90 -5.09 -8.97
N GLN A 91 0.12 -4.02 -9.16
CA GLN A 91 0.14 -3.21 -10.38
C GLN A 91 0.72 -1.79 -10.20
N ALA A 92 0.59 -1.17 -9.03
CA ALA A 92 0.87 0.26 -8.88
C ALA A 92 2.35 0.60 -8.68
N PHE A 93 3.12 -0.27 -8.01
CA PHE A 93 4.48 0.05 -7.53
C PHE A 93 5.59 -0.66 -8.34
N GLY A 94 5.24 -1.20 -9.50
CA GLY A 94 6.17 -1.92 -10.37
C GLY A 94 6.50 -3.34 -9.90
N ILE A 95 7.26 -4.06 -10.75
CA ILE A 95 7.49 -5.50 -10.61
C ILE A 95 8.22 -5.86 -9.32
N SER A 96 9.24 -5.08 -8.92
CA SER A 96 10.02 -5.37 -7.72
C SER A 96 9.16 -5.36 -6.45
N HIS A 97 8.26 -4.38 -6.31
CA HIS A 97 7.32 -4.31 -5.19
C HIS A 97 6.27 -5.39 -5.25
N ALA A 98 5.73 -5.66 -6.43
CA ALA A 98 4.78 -6.75 -6.63
C ALA A 98 5.38 -8.11 -6.23
N MET A 99 6.62 -8.39 -6.67
CA MET A 99 7.33 -9.62 -6.31
C MET A 99 7.68 -9.68 -4.85
N HIS A 100 8.16 -8.57 -4.26
CA HIS A 100 8.41 -8.49 -2.83
C HIS A 100 7.14 -8.82 -2.04
N HIS A 101 5.99 -8.27 -2.43
CA HIS A 101 4.72 -8.53 -1.77
C HIS A 101 4.26 -9.99 -1.89
N LEU A 102 4.36 -10.60 -3.09
CA LEU A 102 4.01 -12.01 -3.27
C LEU A 102 4.94 -12.95 -2.51
N GLN A 103 6.23 -12.63 -2.47
CA GLN A 103 7.21 -13.40 -1.71
C GLN A 103 6.97 -13.26 -0.21
N GLU A 104 6.67 -12.04 0.25
CA GLU A 104 6.30 -11.75 1.62
C GLU A 104 5.15 -12.68 2.02
N GLU A 105 4.02 -12.69 1.32
CA GLU A 105 2.88 -13.60 1.59
C GLU A 105 3.24 -15.10 1.67
N ARG A 106 4.32 -15.52 0.99
CA ARG A 106 4.80 -16.91 0.99
C ARG A 106 5.80 -17.22 2.12
N VAL A 107 6.33 -16.22 2.81
CA VAL A 107 7.17 -16.44 3.99
C VAL A 107 6.31 -17.06 5.09
N ASP A 108 6.79 -18.16 5.64
CA ASP A 108 6.14 -18.85 6.75
C ASP A 108 5.83 -17.89 7.92
N GLU A 109 4.59 -17.94 8.41
CA GLU A 109 4.13 -17.02 9.46
C GLU A 109 4.86 -17.27 10.79
N GLY A 110 5.29 -18.51 11.05
CA GLY A 110 6.14 -18.85 12.19
C GLY A 110 7.51 -18.19 12.09
N LEU A 111 8.12 -18.22 10.90
CA LEU A 111 9.39 -17.55 10.65
C LEU A 111 9.29 -16.02 10.80
N ARG A 112 8.22 -15.41 10.29
CA ARG A 112 7.94 -13.97 10.50
C ARG A 112 7.79 -13.62 11.97
N ARG A 113 7.06 -14.43 12.73
CA ARG A 113 6.88 -14.22 14.17
C ARG A 113 8.22 -14.24 14.89
N ARG A 114 9.07 -15.22 14.59
CA ARG A 114 10.43 -15.34 15.14
C ARG A 114 11.31 -14.15 14.79
N LEU A 115 11.24 -13.64 13.55
CA LEU A 115 11.97 -12.43 13.17
C LEU A 115 11.52 -11.23 14.02
N ARG A 116 10.21 -10.99 14.15
CA ARG A 116 9.69 -9.86 14.96
C ARG A 116 10.08 -9.97 16.43
N GLU A 117 10.10 -11.19 16.98
CA GLU A 117 10.56 -11.44 18.34
C GLU A 117 12.06 -11.11 18.47
N ALA A 118 12.89 -11.57 17.54
CA ALA A 118 14.32 -11.23 17.51
C ALA A 118 14.56 -9.72 17.34
N GLU A 119 13.82 -9.03 16.47
CA GLU A 119 13.92 -7.57 16.29
C GLU A 119 13.57 -6.80 17.57
N ARG A 120 12.59 -7.29 18.34
CA ARG A 120 12.24 -6.72 19.66
C ARG A 120 13.34 -6.93 20.68
N ASP A 121 13.88 -8.15 20.76
CA ASP A 121 15.01 -8.46 21.64
C ASP A 121 16.21 -7.56 21.31
N MET A 122 16.44 -7.29 20.02
CA MET A 122 17.50 -6.40 19.52
C MET A 122 17.34 -4.95 19.95
N ALA A 123 16.11 -4.44 20.09
CA ALA A 123 15.87 -3.08 20.58
C ALA A 123 16.40 -2.86 22.01
N HIS A 124 16.49 -3.93 22.81
CA HIS A 124 17.01 -3.90 24.18
C HIS A 124 18.50 -4.26 24.29
N VAL A 125 19.19 -4.52 23.17
CA VAL A 125 20.60 -4.94 23.18
C VAL A 125 21.55 -3.90 23.77
N SER A 126 21.25 -2.61 23.64
CA SER A 126 22.07 -1.54 24.23
C SER A 126 22.12 -1.62 25.78
N GLU A 127 21.17 -2.30 26.41
CA GLU A 127 21.10 -2.50 27.86
C GLU A 127 21.72 -3.85 28.29
N MET A 128 22.14 -4.67 27.33
CA MET A 128 22.70 -6.00 27.56
C MET A 128 24.23 -6.01 27.34
N SER A 129 24.94 -6.88 28.06
CA SER A 129 26.37 -7.10 27.85
C SER A 129 26.73 -8.58 27.68
N GLY A 130 27.82 -8.84 26.93
CA GLY A 130 28.43 -10.16 26.77
C GLY A 130 27.61 -11.15 25.93
N GLU A 131 27.57 -12.41 26.38
CA GLU A 131 26.96 -13.53 25.64
C GLU A 131 25.47 -13.35 25.32
N ARG A 132 24.73 -12.60 26.14
CA ARG A 132 23.30 -12.38 25.92
C ARG A 132 23.04 -11.52 24.69
N ALA A 133 23.80 -10.44 24.55
CA ALA A 133 23.76 -9.60 23.35
C ALA A 133 24.14 -10.40 22.10
N GLN A 134 25.20 -11.23 22.19
CA GLN A 134 25.62 -12.09 21.10
C GLN A 134 24.51 -13.05 20.65
N ARG A 135 23.83 -13.72 21.60
CA ARG A 135 22.71 -14.62 21.27
C ARG A 135 21.56 -13.91 20.57
N CYS A 136 21.29 -12.64 20.90
CA CYS A 136 20.26 -11.86 20.22
C CYS A 136 20.66 -11.53 18.78
N TYR A 137 21.91 -11.11 18.56
CA TYR A 137 22.45 -10.94 17.20
C TYR A 137 22.37 -12.24 16.40
N ASP A 138 22.80 -13.36 16.96
CA ASP A 138 22.79 -14.65 16.28
C ASP A 138 21.36 -15.07 15.88
N ARG A 139 20.38 -14.88 16.77
CA ARG A 139 18.96 -15.17 16.48
C ARG A 139 18.41 -14.29 15.37
N LEU A 140 18.71 -12.99 15.40
CA LEU A 140 18.27 -12.05 14.37
C LEU A 140 18.84 -12.47 13.01
N MET A 141 20.16 -12.69 12.96
CA MET A 141 20.85 -13.09 11.73
C MET A 141 20.31 -14.41 11.18
N GLN A 142 20.07 -15.42 12.03
CA GLN A 142 19.48 -16.68 11.60
C GLN A 142 18.07 -16.51 11.01
N CYS A 143 17.24 -15.65 11.60
CA CYS A 143 15.89 -15.41 11.09
C CYS A 143 15.92 -14.63 9.78
N GLN A 144 16.77 -13.61 9.67
CA GLN A 144 16.98 -12.85 8.43
C GLN A 144 17.49 -13.75 7.32
N GLU A 145 18.52 -14.54 7.56
CA GLU A 145 19.09 -15.46 6.58
C GLU A 145 18.05 -16.51 6.13
N ALA A 146 17.25 -17.04 7.06
CA ALA A 146 16.19 -17.99 6.72
C ALA A 146 15.12 -17.37 5.79
N ILE A 147 14.79 -16.09 5.96
CA ILE A 147 13.88 -15.37 5.07
C ILE A 147 14.55 -15.09 3.72
N GLU A 148 15.80 -14.64 3.72
CA GLU A 148 16.58 -14.37 2.50
C GLU A 148 16.77 -15.62 1.64
N ARG A 149 16.91 -16.81 2.24
CA ARG A 149 16.97 -18.08 1.50
C ARG A 149 15.70 -18.41 0.71
N VAL A 150 14.55 -17.91 1.16
CA VAL A 150 13.25 -18.10 0.49
C VAL A 150 12.97 -16.97 -0.50
N ARG A 151 13.51 -15.78 -0.23
CA ARG A 151 13.32 -14.60 -1.08
C ARG A 151 14.26 -14.59 -2.27
N ILE A 152 13.79 -13.97 -3.34
CA ILE A 152 14.56 -13.69 -4.54
C ILE A 152 14.67 -12.18 -4.69
N GLY A 153 15.88 -11.68 -4.44
CA GLY A 153 16.21 -10.27 -4.50
C GLY A 153 15.65 -9.45 -3.33
N THR A 154 16.09 -8.19 -3.27
CA THR A 154 15.66 -7.21 -2.27
C THR A 154 15.14 -5.95 -2.97
N LEU A 155 14.27 -5.20 -2.29
CA LEU A 155 13.90 -3.87 -2.74
C LEU A 155 15.10 -2.95 -2.57
N LYS A 156 15.43 -2.19 -3.61
CA LYS A 156 16.45 -1.15 -3.53
C LYS A 156 15.89 0.03 -2.73
N SER A 157 16.64 0.47 -1.73
CA SER A 157 16.34 1.71 -1.01
C SER A 157 17.24 2.85 -1.48
N ASP A 158 16.67 4.06 -1.47
CA ASP A 158 17.41 5.31 -1.60
C ASP A 158 17.39 6.01 -0.24
N ILE A 159 18.56 6.46 0.22
CA ILE A 159 18.68 7.18 1.49
C ILE A 159 18.56 8.68 1.22
N ALA A 160 17.53 9.28 1.80
CA ALA A 160 17.29 10.71 1.79
C ALA A 160 17.74 11.35 3.10
N ARG A 161 18.65 12.32 3.00
CA ARG A 161 19.10 13.11 4.16
C ARG A 161 18.24 14.35 4.32
N VAL A 162 17.64 14.51 5.49
CA VAL A 162 16.63 15.54 5.76
C VAL A 162 16.97 16.27 7.06
N GLN A 163 16.74 17.58 7.12
CA GLN A 163 16.83 18.37 8.35
C GLN A 163 15.45 18.49 9.00
N ARG A 164 15.38 18.62 10.33
CA ARG A 164 14.08 18.80 11.01
C ARG A 164 13.46 20.17 10.80
N ASP A 165 14.28 21.15 10.45
CA ASP A 165 13.83 22.50 10.12
C ASP A 165 13.27 22.51 8.70
N GLU A 166 12.15 23.20 8.45
CA GLU A 166 11.54 23.30 7.11
C GLU A 166 11.21 21.92 6.47
N LEU A 167 10.42 21.07 7.14
CA LEU A 167 10.10 19.72 6.63
C LEU A 167 9.27 19.76 5.34
N LEU A 168 8.29 20.66 5.22
CA LEU A 168 7.44 20.73 4.02
C LEU A 168 8.22 21.01 2.72
N PRO A 169 9.08 22.05 2.61
CA PRO A 169 9.89 22.27 1.41
C PRO A 169 10.82 21.10 1.08
N GLN A 170 11.35 20.42 2.10
CA GLN A 170 12.19 19.24 1.88
C GLN A 170 11.37 18.03 1.41
N ALA A 171 10.17 17.85 1.94
CA ALA A 171 9.23 16.80 1.51
C ALA A 171 8.82 17.00 0.05
N GLU A 172 8.53 18.24 -0.36
CA GLU A 172 8.23 18.58 -1.74
C GLU A 172 9.38 18.18 -2.68
N ARG A 173 10.61 18.61 -2.38
CA ARG A 173 11.79 18.23 -3.17
C ARG A 173 12.00 16.72 -3.21
N LEU A 174 11.78 16.03 -2.10
CA LEU A 174 11.88 14.57 -2.06
C LEU A 174 10.85 13.91 -2.97
N MET A 175 9.61 14.40 -2.97
CA MET A 175 8.57 13.89 -3.86
C MET A 175 8.89 14.20 -5.33
N GLU A 176 9.43 15.38 -5.66
CA GLU A 176 9.87 15.70 -7.02
C GLU A 176 10.91 14.71 -7.53
N VAL A 177 11.90 14.36 -6.69
CA VAL A 177 12.99 13.46 -7.07
C VAL A 177 12.54 11.99 -7.12
N HIS A 178 11.73 11.55 -6.15
CA HIS A 178 11.45 10.12 -5.95
C HIS A 178 10.07 9.66 -6.45
N SER A 179 9.12 10.55 -6.77
CA SER A 179 7.75 10.17 -7.18
C SER A 179 7.67 9.25 -8.40
N ARG A 180 8.67 9.30 -9.28
CA ARG A 180 8.74 8.47 -10.50
C ARG A 180 9.53 7.18 -10.32
N VAL A 181 10.15 6.98 -9.17
CA VAL A 181 11.05 5.86 -8.89
C VAL A 181 10.34 4.92 -7.93
N THR A 182 10.38 3.62 -8.22
CA THR A 182 9.78 2.58 -7.38
C THR A 182 10.76 2.07 -6.32
N ARG A 183 11.70 2.90 -5.85
CA ARG A 183 12.64 2.52 -4.79
C ARG A 183 12.06 2.88 -3.43
N THR A 184 12.40 2.10 -2.43
CA THR A 184 11.96 2.40 -1.06
C THR A 184 12.71 3.63 -0.57
N LEU A 185 11.99 4.64 -0.08
CA LEU A 185 12.62 5.83 0.48
C LEU A 185 12.96 5.60 1.95
N GLU A 186 14.23 5.79 2.32
CA GLU A 186 14.70 5.72 3.70
C GLU A 186 15.18 7.09 4.15
N VAL A 187 14.56 7.65 5.18
CA VAL A 187 14.89 8.99 5.67
C VAL A 187 15.91 8.89 6.80
N GLN A 188 16.95 9.72 6.69
CA GLN A 188 17.95 9.92 7.73
C GLN A 188 17.96 11.40 8.12
N PHE A 189 17.68 11.69 9.39
CA PHE A 189 17.80 13.05 9.90
C PHE A 189 19.27 13.43 10.09
N VAL A 190 19.65 14.59 9.55
CA VAL A 190 21.02 15.11 9.67
C VAL A 190 21.33 15.39 11.13
N GLY A 191 22.45 14.86 11.62
CA GLY A 191 22.89 15.05 13.00
C GLY A 191 22.28 14.08 14.02
N GLU A 192 21.42 13.16 13.59
CA GLU A 192 20.80 12.18 14.49
C GLU A 192 21.34 10.75 14.28
N HIS A 193 21.48 10.02 15.39
CA HIS A 193 21.76 8.60 15.36
C HIS A 193 20.44 7.83 15.24
N GLY A 194 20.07 7.51 14.00
CA GLY A 194 18.89 6.70 13.69
C GLY A 194 18.86 6.34 12.21
N PHE A 195 18.46 5.11 11.90
CA PHE A 195 18.30 4.62 10.54
C PHE A 195 17.12 3.64 10.48
N GLY A 196 16.55 3.48 9.28
CA GLY A 196 15.54 2.49 8.99
C GLY A 196 14.10 2.99 9.07
N TRP A 197 13.16 2.05 8.93
CA TRP A 197 11.75 2.33 8.69
C TRP A 197 11.07 3.17 9.77
N GLY A 198 11.46 3.02 11.04
CA GLY A 198 10.89 3.81 12.15
C GLY A 198 11.16 5.32 12.01
N VAL A 199 12.36 5.69 11.54
CA VAL A 199 12.72 7.09 11.29
C VAL A 199 11.93 7.64 10.09
N THR A 200 11.82 6.85 9.02
CA THR A 200 11.00 7.19 7.85
C THR A 200 9.52 7.39 8.20
N GLN A 201 8.94 6.53 9.05
CA GLN A 201 7.57 6.72 9.54
C GLN A 201 7.41 7.99 10.37
N GLY A 202 8.39 8.30 11.23
CA GLY A 202 8.41 9.55 11.99
C GLY A 202 8.45 10.79 11.10
N PHE A 203 9.20 10.75 10.00
CA PHE A 203 9.22 11.81 8.99
C PHE A 203 7.84 12.04 8.36
N TYR A 204 7.18 10.99 7.85
CA TYR A 204 5.83 11.11 7.28
C TYR A 204 4.80 11.60 8.31
N THR A 205 4.91 11.14 9.55
CA THR A 205 4.05 11.61 10.65
C THR A 205 4.24 13.10 10.90
N SER A 206 5.49 13.58 10.89
CA SER A 206 5.81 14.99 11.10
C SER A 206 5.26 15.87 9.97
N ILE A 207 5.40 15.43 8.71
CA ILE A 207 4.80 16.12 7.56
C ILE A 207 3.27 16.15 7.68
N ALA A 208 2.64 15.04 8.02
CA ALA A 208 1.19 14.98 8.15
C ALA A 208 0.67 15.96 9.21
N LEU A 209 1.38 16.07 10.34
CA LEU A 209 1.07 17.06 11.37
C LEU A 209 1.29 18.49 10.89
N GLU A 210 2.36 18.75 10.13
CA GLU A 210 2.64 20.08 9.60
C GLU A 210 1.59 20.50 8.55
N LEU A 211 1.17 19.60 7.66
CA LEU A 211 0.09 19.83 6.70
C LEU A 211 -1.25 20.15 7.37
N GLN A 212 -1.48 19.67 8.59
CA GLN A 212 -2.72 19.87 9.35
C GLN A 212 -2.68 21.13 10.24
N ARG A 213 -1.57 21.87 10.29
CA ARG A 213 -1.46 23.06 11.15
C ARG A 213 -2.46 24.13 10.71
N GLU A 214 -3.26 24.60 11.67
CA GLU A 214 -4.16 25.73 11.48
C GLU A 214 -3.35 27.02 11.28
N GLY A 215 -3.72 27.82 10.27
CA GLY A 215 -3.07 29.10 9.98
C GLY A 215 -2.02 29.08 8.85
N ASP A 216 -1.81 27.93 8.19
CA ASP A 216 -0.98 27.84 6.98
C ASP A 216 -1.72 28.49 5.77
N PRO A 217 -1.04 29.10 4.80
CA PRO A 217 -1.67 29.88 3.72
C PRO A 217 -2.38 29.01 2.67
N VAL A 218 -2.34 27.69 2.81
CA VAL A 218 -2.99 26.74 1.90
C VAL A 218 -4.28 26.25 2.55
N PRO A 219 -5.47 26.67 2.08
CA PRO A 219 -6.76 26.18 2.59
C PRO A 219 -7.03 24.76 2.09
N MET A 220 -6.17 23.82 2.47
CA MET A 220 -6.24 22.43 2.04
C MET A 220 -7.29 21.65 2.84
N TRP A 221 -7.42 21.95 4.13
CA TRP A 221 -8.30 21.22 5.04
C TRP A 221 -9.49 22.08 5.46
N ARG A 222 -10.69 21.49 5.44
CA ARG A 222 -11.88 22.11 6.00
C ARG A 222 -11.97 21.69 7.47
N PRO A 223 -12.09 22.63 8.43
CA PRO A 223 -12.41 22.29 9.80
C PRO A 223 -13.73 21.51 9.83
N THR A 224 -13.74 20.34 10.47
CA THR A 224 -14.96 19.57 10.75
C THR A 224 -15.75 20.24 11.88
N GLY A 225 -16.14 21.49 11.70
CA GLY A 225 -17.01 22.20 12.62
C GLY A 225 -18.47 21.84 12.36
N LEU A 226 -18.98 20.84 13.09
CA LEU A 226 -20.38 20.81 13.52
C LEU A 226 -20.56 21.64 14.80
N ASP A 227 -19.82 22.75 14.92
CA ASP A 227 -20.11 23.77 15.91
C ASP A 227 -21.15 24.71 15.31
N SER A 228 -22.39 24.21 15.21
CA SER A 228 -23.57 25.06 15.14
C SER A 228 -23.67 25.83 16.45
N GLY A 229 -23.00 26.98 16.48
CA GLY A 229 -22.95 27.89 17.61
C GLY A 229 -22.66 29.32 17.15
N GLY A 230 -23.62 29.90 16.43
CA GLY A 230 -23.85 31.35 16.31
C GLY A 230 -22.67 32.25 15.94
N ALA A 231 -22.63 32.69 14.68
CA ALA A 231 -22.20 34.04 14.37
C ALA A 231 -22.90 34.51 13.09
N GLU A 232 -23.80 35.47 13.27
CA GLU A 232 -24.33 36.33 12.21
C GLU A 232 -23.18 37.06 11.51
N CYS A 233 -23.27 37.15 10.19
CA CYS A 233 -22.97 38.32 9.35
C CYS A 233 -23.55 38.04 7.95
#